data_AF-A0A2E1H9T9-F1
#
_entry.id   AF-A0A2E1H9T9-F1
#
_cell.length_a   1.000
_cell.length_b   1.000
_cell.length_c   1.000
_cell.angle_alpha   90.00
_cell.angle_beta   90.00
_cell.angle_gamma   90.00
#
_symmetry.space_group_name_H-M   'P 1'
#
loop_
_entity.id
_entity.type
_entity.pdbx_description
1 polymer ?
#
loop_
_entity_poly.entity_id
_entity_poly.type
_entity_poly.pdbx_seq_one_letter_code
_entity_poly.pdbx_strand_id
1 'polypeptide(L)'
;MSGSEDLVRRLPNDIGGFAAGSVQRVEHDLLPWEKSCHALADVLDFTKIINTEEKRRGVEALGETMIGQLSYYERWIVAFANILFAKQILSPTELAMKMAEVEARHVDAGDARG
;
A
#
# COMPACT_ATOMS: atom_id res chain seq x y z
N MET A 1 -27.69 -7.11 -8.80
CA MET A 1 -27.15 -7.61 -7.51
C MET A 1 -26.05 -8.59 -7.86
N SER A 2 -24.82 -8.31 -7.44
CA SER A 2 -23.69 -9.22 -7.63
C SER A 2 -23.93 -10.47 -6.76
N GLY A 3 -23.81 -11.66 -7.35
CA GLY A 3 -23.97 -12.93 -6.65
C GLY A 3 -22.67 -13.36 -5.99
N SER A 4 -22.71 -14.32 -5.06
CA SER A 4 -21.49 -14.83 -4.40
C SER A 4 -20.47 -15.44 -5.37
N GLU A 5 -20.88 -15.83 -6.58
CA GLU A 5 -20.00 -16.27 -7.66
C GLU A 5 -18.99 -15.19 -8.06
N ASP A 6 -19.39 -13.92 -8.04
CA ASP A 6 -18.51 -12.80 -8.42
C ASP A 6 -17.32 -12.64 -7.47
N LEU A 7 -17.44 -13.16 -6.24
CA LEU A 7 -16.37 -13.14 -5.22
C LEU A 7 -15.20 -14.07 -5.57
N VAL A 8 -15.39 -15.05 -6.46
CA VAL A 8 -14.36 -16.02 -6.87
C VAL A 8 -14.03 -15.96 -8.35
N ARG A 9 -14.81 -15.20 -9.14
CA ARG A 9 -14.68 -15.16 -10.59
C ARG A 9 -13.63 -14.18 -11.09
N ARG A 10 -13.29 -13.16 -10.30
CA ARG A 10 -12.36 -12.09 -10.70
C ARG A 10 -11.61 -11.51 -9.52
N LEU A 11 -10.38 -11.07 -9.78
CA LEU A 11 -9.58 -10.34 -8.81
C LEU A 11 -9.96 -8.85 -8.80
N PRO A 12 -9.72 -8.12 -7.70
CA PRO A 12 -10.09 -6.70 -7.59
C PRO A 12 -9.49 -5.77 -8.65
N ASN A 13 -8.35 -6.13 -9.24
CA ASN A 13 -7.70 -5.35 -10.30
C ASN A 13 -8.22 -5.66 -11.71
N ASP A 14 -9.02 -6.71 -11.88
CA ASP A 14 -9.62 -7.11 -13.15
C ASP A 14 -10.92 -6.31 -13.40
N ILE A 15 -10.73 -5.03 -13.72
CA ILE A 15 -11.79 -4.06 -14.01
C ILE A 15 -11.88 -3.73 -15.51
N GLY A 16 -11.13 -4.43 -16.35
CA GLY A 16 -11.09 -4.21 -17.79
C GLY A 16 -12.46 -4.42 -18.43
N GLY A 17 -12.93 -3.44 -19.22
CA GLY A 17 -14.21 -3.52 -19.92
C GLY A 17 -15.44 -3.10 -19.09
N PHE A 18 -15.24 -2.67 -17.83
CA PHE A 18 -16.34 -2.16 -17.02
C PHE A 18 -16.75 -0.76 -17.44
N ALA A 19 -18.04 -0.44 -17.27
CA ALA A 19 -18.52 0.92 -17.45
C ALA A 19 -17.88 1.83 -16.39
N ALA A 20 -17.24 2.91 -16.87
CA ALA A 20 -16.65 3.94 -16.01
C ALA A 20 -17.13 5.31 -16.48
N GLY A 21 -17.17 6.27 -15.55
CA GLY A 21 -17.45 7.66 -15.86
C GLY A 21 -16.30 8.34 -16.61
N SER A 22 -16.53 9.57 -17.07
CA SER A 22 -15.45 10.42 -17.58
C SER A 22 -14.42 10.69 -16.50
N VAL A 23 -13.13 10.50 -16.81
CA VAL A 23 -12.03 10.79 -15.89
C VAL A 23 -11.46 12.16 -16.20
N GLN A 24 -11.43 13.05 -15.21
CA GLN A 24 -10.61 14.26 -15.28
C GLN A 24 -9.17 13.89 -14.98
N ARG A 25 -8.28 14.09 -15.96
CA ARG A 25 -6.84 13.90 -15.78
C ARG A 25 -6.26 15.17 -15.20
N VAL A 26 -5.69 15.06 -14.00
CA VAL A 26 -4.97 16.13 -13.33
C VAL A 26 -3.59 15.63 -12.97
N GLU A 27 -2.62 16.53 -12.98
CA GLU A 27 -1.29 16.21 -12.46
C GLU A 27 -1.35 16.05 -10.95
N HIS A 28 -0.61 15.06 -10.43
CA HIS A 28 -0.48 14.81 -9.00
C HIS A 28 0.98 14.99 -8.60
N ASP A 29 1.25 16.04 -7.82
CA ASP A 29 2.57 16.27 -7.26
C ASP A 29 2.85 15.26 -6.15
N LEU A 30 3.89 14.44 -6.37
CA LEU A 30 4.28 13.43 -5.39
C LEU A 30 4.75 14.07 -4.09
N LEU A 31 4.08 13.70 -2.99
CA LEU A 31 4.46 14.05 -1.64
C LEU A 31 5.83 13.42 -1.30
N PRO A 32 6.59 14.00 -0.35
CA PRO A 32 7.89 13.44 0.04
C PRO A 32 7.81 11.96 0.45
N TRP A 33 6.78 11.56 1.18
CA TRP A 33 6.61 10.17 1.62
C TRP A 33 6.27 9.22 0.46
N GLU A 34 5.55 9.69 -0.56
CA GLU A 34 5.23 8.90 -1.76
C GLU A 34 6.51 8.60 -2.55
N LYS A 35 7.41 9.59 -2.68
CA LYS A 35 8.74 9.42 -3.27
C LYS A 35 9.58 8.42 -2.45
N SER A 36 9.54 8.51 -1.12
CA SER A 36 10.21 7.54 -0.26
C SER A 36 9.63 6.14 -0.38
N CYS A 37 8.30 6.00 -0.52
CA CYS A 37 7.64 4.71 -0.74
C CYS A 37 8.07 4.10 -2.09
N HIS A 38 8.16 4.91 -3.14
CA HIS A 38 8.67 4.47 -4.43
C HIS A 38 10.13 3.99 -4.34
N ALA A 39 11.00 4.80 -3.73
CA ALA A 39 12.41 4.43 -3.55
C ALA A 39 12.56 3.15 -2.70
N LEU A 40 11.71 2.94 -1.69
CA LEU A 40 11.67 1.71 -0.92
C LEU A 40 11.31 0.50 -1.81
N ALA A 41 10.34 0.65 -2.72
CA ALA A 41 9.98 -0.40 -3.66
C ALA A 41 11.19 -0.79 -4.53
N ASP A 42 11.94 0.18 -5.04
CA ASP A 42 13.15 -0.04 -5.84
C ASP A 42 14.23 -0.77 -5.04
N VAL A 43 14.46 -0.38 -3.79
CA VAL A 43 15.43 -1.04 -2.90
C VAL A 43 15.02 -2.49 -2.62
N LEU A 44 13.73 -2.74 -2.34
CA LEU A 44 13.22 -4.09 -2.07
C LEU A 44 13.35 -5.02 -3.29
N ASP A 45 13.17 -4.50 -4.51
CA ASP A 45 13.39 -5.27 -5.74
C ASP A 45 14.88 -5.46 -6.05
N PHE A 46 15.68 -4.41 -5.91
CA PHE A 46 17.13 -4.46 -6.11
C PHE A 46 17.78 -5.50 -5.19
N THR A 47 17.38 -5.51 -3.91
CA THR A 47 17.85 -6.47 -2.89
C THR A 47 17.16 -7.83 -2.97
N LYS A 48 16.22 -8.03 -3.91
CA LYS A 48 15.50 -9.28 -4.14
C LYS A 48 14.67 -9.76 -2.94
N ILE A 49 14.26 -8.84 -2.07
CA ILE A 49 13.36 -9.13 -0.94
C ILE A 49 11.92 -9.27 -1.44
N ILE A 50 11.50 -8.35 -2.32
CA ILE A 50 10.18 -8.36 -2.98
C ILE A 50 10.39 -8.17 -4.47
N ASN A 51 9.88 -9.08 -5.30
CA ASN A 51 9.84 -8.85 -6.74
C ASN A 51 8.53 -8.19 -7.21
N THR A 52 8.50 -7.78 -8.48
CA THR A 52 7.33 -7.09 -9.06
C THR A 52 6.03 -7.92 -8.99
N GLU A 53 6.09 -9.24 -9.19
CA GLU A 53 4.89 -10.10 -9.15
C GLU A 53 4.38 -10.29 -7.72
N GLU A 54 5.28 -10.41 -6.74
CA GLU A 54 4.92 -10.45 -5.33
C GLU A 54 4.22 -9.16 -4.90
N LYS A 55 4.71 -8.00 -5.36
CA LYS A 55 4.05 -6.71 -5.14
C LYS A 55 2.64 -6.68 -5.75
N ARG A 56 2.49 -7.08 -7.02
CA ARG A 56 1.17 -7.07 -7.72
C ARG A 56 0.15 -7.92 -6.97
N ARG A 57 0.52 -9.17 -6.67
CA ARG A 57 -0.31 -10.09 -5.88
C ARG A 57 -0.59 -9.54 -4.48
N GLY A 58 0.38 -8.90 -3.84
CA GLY A 58 0.23 -8.29 -2.51
C GLY A 58 -0.81 -7.16 -2.51
N VAL A 59 -0.83 -6.33 -3.54
CA VAL A 59 -1.86 -5.27 -3.69
C VAL A 59 -3.23 -5.88 -3.96
N GLU A 60 -3.33 -6.89 -4.83
CA GLU A 60 -4.58 -7.61 -5.11
C GLU A 60 -5.18 -8.25 -3.85
N ALA A 61 -4.32 -8.81 -2.99
CA ALA A 61 -4.72 -9.45 -1.74
C ALA A 61 -5.29 -8.50 -0.68
N LEU A 62 -5.17 -7.18 -0.86
CA LEU A 62 -5.82 -6.20 0.03
C LEU A 62 -7.35 -6.21 -0.10
N GLY A 63 -7.87 -6.74 -1.20
CA GLY A 63 -9.30 -6.78 -1.47
C GLY A 63 -9.88 -5.46 -1.99
N GLU A 64 -11.12 -5.55 -2.49
CA GLU A 64 -11.79 -4.46 -3.22
C GLU A 64 -11.97 -3.20 -2.37
N THR A 65 -12.33 -3.33 -1.09
CA THR A 65 -12.56 -2.19 -0.20
C THR A 65 -11.29 -1.36 -0.01
N MET A 66 -10.18 -2.00 0.33
CA MET A 66 -8.91 -1.29 0.56
C MET A 66 -8.37 -0.70 -0.73
N ILE A 67 -8.47 -1.40 -1.85
CA ILE A 67 -8.02 -0.87 -3.16
C ILE A 67 -8.83 0.36 -3.57
N GLY A 68 -10.13 0.39 -3.27
CA GLY A 68 -11.01 1.52 -3.59
C GLY A 68 -10.83 2.73 -2.67
N GLN A 69 -10.41 2.52 -1.41
CA GLN A 69 -10.27 3.59 -0.41
C GLN A 69 -8.85 4.15 -0.31
N LEU A 70 -7.83 3.32 -0.50
CA LEU A 70 -6.44 3.72 -0.38
C LEU A 70 -5.91 4.34 -1.67
N SER A 71 -5.11 5.40 -1.51
CA SER A 71 -4.31 5.96 -2.59
C SER A 71 -3.31 4.93 -3.14
N TYR A 72 -2.69 5.27 -4.27
CA TYR A 72 -1.79 4.36 -4.98
C TYR A 72 -0.61 3.89 -4.11
N TYR A 73 0.06 4.82 -3.43
CA TYR A 73 1.22 4.49 -2.59
C TYR A 73 0.83 3.94 -1.20
N GLU A 74 -0.35 4.25 -0.69
CA GLU A 74 -0.88 3.61 0.53
C GLU A 74 -1.09 2.10 0.30
N ARG A 75 -1.61 1.69 -0.87
CA ARG A 75 -1.72 0.27 -1.22
C ARG A 75 -0.35 -0.42 -1.23
N TRP A 76 0.67 0.27 -1.76
CA TRP A 76 2.02 -0.30 -1.84
C TRP A 76 2.63 -0.52 -0.46
N ILE A 77 2.61 0.49 0.41
CA ILE A 77 3.27 0.38 1.72
C ILE A 77 2.59 -0.69 2.59
N VAL A 78 1.26 -0.82 2.53
CA VAL A 78 0.53 -1.89 3.22
C VAL A 78 0.87 -3.27 2.63
N ALA A 79 0.91 -3.40 1.30
CA ALA A 79 1.29 -4.65 0.64
C ALA A 79 2.73 -5.05 1.01
N PHE A 80 3.68 -4.12 1.08
CA PHE A 80 5.06 -4.39 1.50
C PHE A 80 5.13 -4.90 2.93
N ALA A 81 4.43 -4.25 3.88
CA ALA A 81 4.37 -4.72 5.26
C ALA A 81 3.86 -6.17 5.32
N ASN A 82 2.74 -6.47 4.65
CA ASN A 82 2.17 -7.82 4.60
C ASN A 82 3.13 -8.86 4.00
N ILE A 83 3.85 -8.52 2.94
CA ILE A 83 4.83 -9.42 2.31
C ILE A 83 6.02 -9.66 3.26
N LEU A 84 6.52 -8.62 3.93
CA LEU A 84 7.63 -8.75 4.88
C LEU A 84 7.21 -9.56 6.12
N PHE A 85 5.96 -9.42 6.58
CA PHE A 85 5.38 -10.29 7.60
C PHE A 85 5.34 -11.75 7.14
N ALA A 86 4.83 -12.02 5.93
CA ALA A 86 4.79 -13.37 5.39
C ALA A 86 6.19 -14.00 5.25
N LYS A 87 7.21 -13.19 4.96
CA LYS A 87 8.62 -13.60 4.88
C LYS A 87 9.34 -13.63 6.23
N GLN A 88 8.67 -13.25 7.33
CA GLN A 88 9.23 -13.17 8.68
C GLN A 88 10.46 -12.25 8.79
N ILE A 89 10.56 -11.26 7.89
CA ILE A 89 11.61 -10.21 7.93
C ILE A 89 11.22 -9.11 8.92
N LEU A 90 9.91 -8.90 9.06
CA LEU A 90 9.30 -7.97 9.99
C LEU A 90 8.18 -8.71 10.71
N SER A 91 7.89 -8.36 11.95
CA SER A 91 6.69 -8.78 12.68
C SER A 91 5.71 -7.63 12.86
N PRO A 92 4.39 -7.90 13.01
CA PRO A 92 3.41 -6.87 13.33
C PRO A 92 3.74 -6.08 14.60
N THR A 93 4.32 -6.76 15.61
CA THR A 93 4.72 -6.12 16.87
C THR A 93 5.87 -5.13 16.67
N GLU A 94 6.89 -5.50 15.91
CA GLU A 94 8.01 -4.59 15.59
C GLU A 94 7.51 -3.36 14.83
N LEU A 95 6.60 -3.55 13.87
CA LEU A 95 6.01 -2.42 13.15
C LEU A 95 5.21 -1.52 14.11
N ALA A 96 4.36 -2.10 14.96
CA ALA A 96 3.54 -1.32 15.90
C ALA A 96 4.39 -0.51 16.89
N MET A 97 5.44 -1.12 17.45
CA MET A 97 6.38 -0.42 18.33
C MET A 97 7.08 0.73 17.60
N LYS A 98 7.51 0.51 16.34
CA LYS A 98 8.16 1.56 15.57
C LYS A 98 7.20 2.70 15.22
N MET A 99 5.93 2.39 14.95
CA MET A 99 4.91 3.41 14.68
C MET A 99 4.65 4.28 15.92
N ALA A 100 4.54 3.68 17.11
CA ALA A 100 4.41 4.42 18.36
C ALA A 100 5.63 5.33 18.63
N GLU A 101 6.85 4.84 18.37
CA GLU A 101 8.07 5.66 18.48
C GLU A 101 8.07 6.83 17.48
N VAL A 102 7.65 6.60 16.23
CA VAL A 102 7.56 7.65 15.21
C VAL A 102 6.51 8.69 15.59
N GLU A 103 5.35 8.27 16.09
CA GLU A 103 4.28 9.16 16.54
C GLU A 103 4.74 10.03 17.71
N ALA A 104 5.36 9.45 18.74
CA ALA A 104 5.90 10.18 19.88
C ALA A 104 6.91 11.26 19.45
N ARG A 105 7.81 10.96 18.50
CA ARG A 105 8.75 11.96 17.96
C ARG A 105 8.07 13.15 17.30
N HIS A 106 6.89 12.95 16.69
CA HIS A 106 6.14 14.04 16.06
C HIS A 106 5.36 14.87 17.09
N VAL A 107 4.86 14.24 18.15
CA VAL A 107 4.24 14.95 19.29
C VAL A 107 5.26 15.87 19.96
N ASP A 108 6.42 15.34 20.33
CA ASP A 108 7.49 16.12 20.98
C ASP A 108 8.00 17.26 20.08
N ALA A 109 8.08 17.03 18.76
CA ALA A 109 8.48 18.05 17.79
C ALA A 109 7.41 19.12 17.54
N GLY A 110 6.13 18.81 17.81
CA GLY A 110 5.02 19.76 17.79
C GLY A 110 5.01 20.64 19.03
N ASP A 111 5.22 20.06 20.21
CA ASP A 111 5.27 20.77 21.50
C ASP A 111 6.50 21.68 21.61
N ALA A 112 7.63 21.32 20.99
CA ALA A 112 8.84 22.16 20.96
C ALA A 112 8.74 23.39 20.01
N ARG A 113 7.67 23.50 19.22
CA ARG A 113 7.42 24.63 18.30
C ARG A 113 6.23 25.50 18.74
N GLY A 114 5.65 25.23 19.91
CA GLY A 114 4.59 26.00 20.55
C GLY A 114 5.13 27.11 21.46
#